data_AF-G7VBP8-F1
#
_entry.id   AF-G7VBP8-F1
#
_cell.length_a   1.000
_cell.length_b   1.000
_cell.length_c   1.000
_cell.angle_alpha   90.00
_cell.angle_beta   90.00
_cell.angle_gamma   90.00
#
_symmetry.space_group_name_H-M   'P 1'
#
loop_
_entity.id
_entity.type
_entity.pdbx_description
1 polymer ?
#
loop_
_entity_poly.entity_id
_entity_poly.type
_entity_poly.pdbx_seq_one_letter_code
_entity_poly.pdbx_strand_id
1 'polypeptide(L)'
;MPTADDIRKRIVEHGMSINDRVIAALPPRYGLMVEQIRSISRAYKNDLDTFLANLSTVKSLDILVIYLALLAVLYKHKALGDDELRKLGEAFERYVYDVFSASRARKALEEAGVEREVANDAIFNVVRALNITGNKYKSAYLWVARQRKISHFENSIRALLFRNEGGSRVGRGVKLFLRLFIHDSNIPLAIKIAYTHEHKKYILHGDIYTALVTLRSGAFEDVASLTAEKVKARVARRLLCEAREGGQRCREVVIRLESVRGLVRHVGKISGDPLLYERGAYDIGINYCRDLKCDICPIKDVCRRYTFVRLK
;
A
#
# COMPACT_ATOMS: atom_id res chain seq x y z
N MET A 1 21.51 18.59 -14.51
CA MET A 1 21.18 18.06 -13.17
C MET A 1 19.81 17.41 -13.24
N PRO A 2 19.59 16.24 -12.60
CA PRO A 2 18.27 15.61 -12.52
C PRO A 2 17.24 16.58 -11.93
N THR A 3 16.03 16.58 -12.49
CA THR A 3 14.88 17.35 -11.99
C THR A 3 14.13 16.56 -10.91
N ALA A 4 13.27 17.24 -10.15
CA ALA A 4 12.38 16.56 -9.21
C ALA A 4 11.42 15.58 -9.92
N ASP A 5 11.08 15.85 -11.19
CA ASP A 5 10.29 14.95 -12.02
C ASP A 5 11.03 13.68 -12.38
N ASP A 6 12.31 13.78 -12.75
CA ASP A 6 13.17 12.61 -13.03
C ASP A 6 13.27 11.70 -11.79
N ILE A 7 13.40 12.31 -10.62
CA ILE A 7 13.42 11.57 -9.34
C ILE A 7 12.10 10.83 -9.11
N ARG A 8 10.95 11.50 -9.32
CA ARG A 8 9.63 10.87 -9.15
C ARG A 8 9.43 9.72 -10.13
N LYS A 9 9.81 9.89 -11.41
CA LYS A 9 9.76 8.83 -12.42
C LYS A 9 10.59 7.62 -12.00
N ARG A 10 11.83 7.84 -11.54
CA ARG A 10 12.70 6.75 -11.07
C ARG A 10 12.13 6.01 -9.86
N ILE A 11 11.48 6.71 -8.93
CA ILE A 11 10.77 6.08 -7.81
C ILE A 11 9.59 5.23 -8.30
N VAL A 12 8.81 5.72 -9.27
CA VAL A 12 7.69 4.99 -9.87
C VAL A 12 8.19 3.76 -10.63
N GLU A 13 9.24 3.88 -11.44
CA GLU A 13 9.88 2.77 -12.16
C GLU A 13 10.37 1.69 -11.19
N HIS A 14 11.04 2.08 -10.10
CA HIS A 14 11.42 1.15 -9.05
C HIS A 14 10.20 0.47 -8.44
N GLY A 15 9.14 1.23 -8.15
CA GLY A 15 7.86 0.71 -7.67
C GLY A 15 7.21 -0.29 -8.63
N MET A 16 7.38 -0.11 -9.94
CA MET A 16 6.89 -1.05 -10.96
C MET A 16 7.70 -2.35 -10.98
N SER A 17 9.01 -2.28 -10.70
CA SER A 17 9.91 -3.44 -10.71
C SER A 17 9.75 -4.38 -9.50
N ILE A 18 9.05 -3.94 -8.46
CA ILE A 18 8.86 -4.70 -7.22
C ILE A 18 7.40 -5.15 -7.04
N ASN A 19 7.24 -6.35 -6.49
CA ASN A 19 5.94 -6.88 -6.09
C ASN A 19 5.49 -6.25 -4.76
N ASP A 20 4.18 -6.03 -4.58
CA ASP A 20 3.64 -5.69 -3.25
C ASP A 20 3.95 -6.83 -2.27
N ARG A 21 4.44 -6.50 -1.07
CA ARG A 21 4.86 -7.47 -0.05
C ARG A 21 3.78 -8.48 0.31
N VAL A 22 2.50 -8.06 0.34
CA VAL A 22 1.40 -8.99 0.61
C VAL A 22 1.22 -9.98 -0.52
N ILE A 23 1.38 -9.55 -1.78
CA ILE A 23 1.28 -10.41 -2.95
C ILE A 23 2.47 -11.36 -3.03
N ALA A 24 3.68 -10.86 -2.76
CA ALA A 24 4.90 -11.64 -2.76
C ALA A 24 4.92 -12.72 -1.66
N ALA A 25 4.23 -12.47 -0.55
CA ALA A 25 4.10 -13.42 0.56
C ALA A 25 2.87 -14.35 0.43
N LEU A 26 2.13 -14.30 -0.68
CA LEU A 26 1.00 -15.20 -0.88
C LEU A 26 1.48 -16.66 -1.01
N PRO A 27 0.77 -17.62 -0.39
CA PRO A 27 0.96 -19.03 -0.67
C PRO A 27 0.81 -19.34 -2.17
N PRO A 28 1.48 -20.40 -2.69
CA PRO A 28 1.55 -20.69 -4.12
C PRO A 28 0.19 -20.73 -4.82
N ARG A 29 -0.83 -21.35 -4.18
CA ARG A 29 -2.18 -21.43 -4.74
C ARG A 29 -2.82 -20.06 -4.95
N TYR A 30 -2.68 -19.15 -4.00
CA TYR A 30 -3.21 -17.79 -4.13
C TYR A 30 -2.38 -16.97 -5.13
N GLY A 31 -1.07 -17.20 -5.21
CA GLY A 31 -0.21 -16.63 -6.25
C GLY A 31 -0.69 -16.98 -7.66
N LEU A 32 -0.97 -18.26 -7.93
CA LEU A 32 -1.54 -18.72 -9.21
C LEU A 32 -2.90 -18.08 -9.49
N MET A 33 -3.75 -17.97 -8.47
CA MET A 33 -5.05 -17.30 -8.59
C MET A 33 -4.90 -15.82 -8.97
N VAL A 34 -3.93 -15.11 -8.39
CA VAL A 34 -3.63 -13.72 -8.75
C VAL A 34 -3.20 -13.59 -10.21
N GLU A 35 -2.35 -14.48 -10.71
CA GLU A 35 -1.98 -14.49 -12.14
C GLU A 35 -3.18 -14.76 -13.05
N GLN A 36 -4.06 -15.69 -12.67
CA GLN A 36 -5.30 -15.94 -13.41
C GLN A 36 -6.20 -14.69 -13.45
N ILE A 37 -6.36 -13.99 -12.32
CA ILE A 37 -7.12 -12.73 -12.24
C ILE A 37 -6.45 -11.67 -13.12
N ARG A 38 -5.14 -11.50 -13.06
CA ARG A 38 -4.39 -10.55 -13.91
C ARG A 38 -4.63 -10.82 -15.39
N SER A 39 -4.58 -12.09 -15.80
CA SER A 39 -4.83 -12.52 -17.17
C SER A 39 -6.25 -12.15 -17.62
N ILE A 40 -7.27 -12.55 -16.85
CA ILE A 40 -8.68 -12.25 -17.13
C ILE A 40 -8.91 -10.73 -17.17
N SER A 41 -8.40 -9.99 -16.19
CA SER A 41 -8.57 -8.53 -16.11
C SER A 41 -7.92 -7.80 -17.29
N ARG A 42 -6.76 -8.25 -17.78
CA ARG A 42 -6.11 -7.65 -18.96
C ARG A 42 -6.89 -7.91 -20.24
N ALA A 43 -7.39 -9.14 -20.42
CA ALA A 43 -8.19 -9.52 -21.58
C ALA A 43 -9.50 -8.74 -21.66
N TYR A 44 -10.16 -8.51 -20.52
CA TYR A 44 -11.51 -7.92 -20.46
C TYR A 44 -11.56 -6.55 -19.76
N LYS A 45 -10.46 -5.79 -19.77
CA LYS A 45 -10.33 -4.50 -19.06
C LYS A 45 -11.44 -3.48 -19.35
N ASN A 46 -12.06 -3.56 -20.52
CA ASN A 46 -13.12 -2.64 -20.96
C ASN A 46 -14.54 -3.21 -20.79
N ASP A 47 -14.68 -4.53 -20.63
CA ASP A 47 -15.97 -5.24 -20.60
C ASP A 47 -16.20 -5.87 -19.22
N LEU A 48 -17.06 -5.24 -18.42
CA LEU A 48 -17.34 -5.69 -17.06
C LEU A 48 -18.11 -7.01 -17.04
N ASP A 49 -19.04 -7.22 -17.96
CA ASP A 49 -19.92 -8.36 -17.90
C ASP A 49 -19.16 -9.63 -18.30
N THR A 50 -18.35 -9.55 -19.36
CA THR A 50 -17.45 -10.65 -19.75
C THR A 50 -16.36 -10.89 -18.70
N PHE A 51 -15.83 -9.84 -18.08
CA PHE A 51 -14.91 -9.97 -16.95
C PHE A 51 -15.53 -10.75 -15.78
N LEU A 52 -16.74 -10.39 -15.37
CA LEU A 52 -17.45 -11.06 -14.27
C LEU A 52 -17.80 -12.52 -14.62
N ALA A 53 -18.20 -12.78 -15.86
CA ALA A 53 -18.47 -14.14 -16.34
C ALA A 53 -17.21 -15.02 -16.25
N ASN A 54 -16.05 -14.53 -16.69
CA ASN A 54 -14.80 -15.28 -16.62
C ASN A 54 -14.28 -15.44 -15.17
N LEU A 55 -14.43 -14.42 -14.32
CA LEU A 55 -14.08 -14.54 -12.90
C LEU A 55 -14.85 -15.64 -12.18
N SER A 56 -16.10 -15.90 -12.57
CA SER A 56 -16.92 -16.95 -11.95
C SER A 56 -16.32 -18.36 -12.09
N THR A 57 -15.41 -18.55 -13.06
CA THR A 57 -14.67 -19.81 -13.28
C THR A 57 -13.49 -19.98 -12.32
N VAL A 58 -13.07 -18.91 -11.63
CA VAL A 58 -11.95 -18.92 -10.68
C VAL A 58 -12.43 -19.51 -9.35
N LYS A 59 -12.10 -20.78 -9.12
CA LYS A 59 -12.49 -21.49 -7.88
C LYS A 59 -11.93 -20.81 -6.64
N SER A 60 -12.75 -20.70 -5.59
CA SER A 60 -12.35 -20.16 -4.28
C SER A 60 -11.88 -18.69 -4.29
N LEU A 61 -12.29 -17.89 -5.29
CA LEU A 61 -11.94 -16.47 -5.36
C LEU A 61 -12.38 -15.67 -4.12
N ASP A 62 -13.54 -16.00 -3.54
CA ASP A 62 -14.00 -15.39 -2.29
C ASP A 62 -13.03 -15.64 -1.13
N ILE A 63 -12.39 -16.81 -1.06
CA ILE A 63 -11.43 -17.15 0.00
C ILE A 63 -10.20 -16.25 -0.07
N LEU A 64 -9.73 -15.90 -1.28
CA LEU A 64 -8.65 -14.93 -1.46
C LEU A 64 -9.07 -13.55 -0.94
N VAL A 65 -10.27 -13.07 -1.28
CA VAL A 65 -10.76 -11.76 -0.80
C VAL A 65 -10.91 -11.76 0.72
N ILE A 66 -11.38 -12.87 1.31
CA ILE A 66 -11.51 -13.05 2.76
C ILE A 66 -10.14 -13.03 3.44
N TYR A 67 -9.15 -13.74 2.90
CA TYR A 67 -7.79 -13.72 3.41
C TYR A 67 -7.23 -12.30 3.45
N LEU A 68 -7.39 -11.54 2.36
CA LEU A 68 -6.91 -10.16 2.27
C LEU A 68 -7.70 -9.22 3.19
N ALA A 69 -8.99 -9.48 3.42
CA ALA A 69 -9.79 -8.76 4.41
C ALA A 69 -9.29 -9.02 5.84
N LEU A 70 -8.95 -10.28 6.15
CA LEU A 70 -8.37 -10.67 7.44
C LEU A 70 -7.04 -9.94 7.67
N LEU A 71 -6.14 -9.94 6.68
CA LEU A 71 -4.87 -9.21 6.75
C LEU A 71 -5.08 -7.71 6.96
N ALA A 72 -6.04 -7.11 6.26
CA ALA A 72 -6.37 -5.70 6.41
C ALA A 72 -6.84 -5.35 7.83
N VAL A 73 -7.67 -6.20 8.44
CA VAL A 73 -8.12 -6.00 9.82
C VAL A 73 -6.97 -6.22 10.81
N LEU A 74 -6.11 -7.22 10.62
CA LEU A 74 -4.90 -7.42 11.44
C LEU A 74 -3.95 -6.21 11.36
N TYR A 75 -3.80 -5.62 10.17
CA TYR A 75 -2.96 -4.44 9.95
C TYR A 75 -3.37 -3.19 10.76
N LYS A 76 -4.64 -3.15 11.21
CA LYS A 76 -5.12 -2.13 12.16
C LYS A 76 -4.31 -2.21 13.46
N HIS A 77 -4.11 -3.43 13.98
CA HIS A 77 -3.47 -3.70 15.26
C HIS A 77 -1.96 -3.51 15.18
N LYS A 78 -1.31 -4.16 14.21
CA LYS A 78 0.15 -4.12 14.02
C LYS A 78 0.48 -4.22 12.52
N ALA A 79 1.52 -3.51 12.07
CA ALA A 79 2.02 -3.72 10.71
C ALA A 79 2.73 -5.08 10.65
N LEU A 80 2.37 -5.91 9.67
CA LEU A 80 2.89 -7.26 9.55
C LEU A 80 4.26 -7.27 8.84
N GLY A 81 5.22 -7.96 9.43
CA GLY A 81 6.50 -8.30 8.81
C GLY A 81 6.36 -9.36 7.73
N ASP A 82 7.40 -9.56 6.92
CA ASP A 82 7.38 -10.55 5.83
C ASP A 82 7.22 -11.98 6.36
N ASP A 83 7.87 -12.32 7.48
CA ASP A 83 7.73 -13.63 8.11
C ASP A 83 6.34 -13.85 8.72
N GLU A 84 5.72 -12.79 9.28
CA GLU A 84 4.35 -12.86 9.79
C GLU A 84 3.36 -13.09 8.65
N LEU A 85 3.53 -12.38 7.51
CA LEU A 85 2.71 -12.58 6.32
C LEU A 85 2.83 -14.01 5.77
N ARG A 86 4.05 -14.55 5.72
CA ARG A 86 4.30 -15.92 5.24
C ARG A 86 3.65 -16.97 6.14
N LYS A 87 3.86 -16.87 7.45
CA LYS A 87 3.23 -17.76 8.45
C LYS A 87 1.71 -17.72 8.39
N LEU A 88 1.13 -16.52 8.28
CA LEU A 88 -0.30 -16.33 8.13
C LEU A 88 -0.83 -16.99 6.85
N GLY A 89 -0.13 -16.80 5.73
CA GLY A 89 -0.50 -17.42 4.46
C GLY A 89 -0.52 -18.94 4.55
N GLU A 90 0.57 -19.55 5.03
CA GLU A 90 0.72 -21.01 5.16
C GLU A 90 -0.34 -21.61 6.09
N ALA A 91 -0.55 -21.01 7.26
CA ALA A 91 -1.56 -21.47 8.22
C ALA A 91 -2.98 -21.32 7.65
N PHE A 92 -3.26 -20.22 6.93
CA PHE A 92 -4.56 -20.00 6.31
C PHE A 92 -4.86 -21.01 5.19
N GLU A 93 -3.86 -21.31 4.35
CA GLU A 93 -4.01 -22.35 3.31
C GLU A 93 -4.26 -23.73 3.92
N ARG A 94 -3.56 -24.08 5.02
CA ARG A 94 -3.70 -25.36 5.71
C ARG A 94 -5.08 -25.57 6.34
N TYR A 95 -5.60 -24.56 7.04
CA TYR A 95 -6.83 -24.72 7.84
C TYR A 95 -8.10 -24.25 7.16
N VAL A 96 -8.04 -23.24 6.28
CA VAL A 96 -9.24 -22.68 5.64
C VAL A 96 -9.51 -23.31 4.28
N TYR A 97 -8.46 -23.57 3.49
CA TYR A 97 -8.37 -24.23 2.17
C TYR A 97 -9.53 -24.00 1.16
N ASP A 98 -10.74 -24.41 1.51
CA ASP A 98 -11.93 -24.53 0.69
C ASP A 98 -13.13 -23.75 1.25
N VAL A 99 -13.31 -23.73 2.57
CA VAL A 99 -14.46 -23.09 3.24
C VAL A 99 -14.00 -22.25 4.43
N PHE A 100 -14.39 -20.98 4.41
CA PHE A 100 -14.19 -20.08 5.54
C PHE A 100 -15.16 -20.40 6.68
N SER A 101 -14.61 -20.60 7.88
CA SER A 101 -15.37 -20.63 9.13
C SER A 101 -14.58 -19.95 10.24
N ALA A 102 -15.27 -19.37 11.22
CA ALA A 102 -14.63 -18.72 12.35
C ALA A 102 -13.69 -19.66 13.12
N SER A 103 -14.04 -20.95 13.22
CA SER A 103 -13.22 -21.97 13.89
C SER A 103 -11.92 -22.24 13.13
N ARG A 104 -11.98 -22.46 11.81
CA ARG A 104 -10.80 -22.69 10.96
C ARG A 104 -9.90 -21.45 10.91
N ALA A 105 -10.51 -20.26 10.78
CA ALA A 105 -9.77 -19.00 10.79
C ALA A 105 -9.05 -18.77 12.13
N ARG A 106 -9.69 -19.12 13.26
CA ARG A 106 -9.06 -19.02 14.58
C ARG A 106 -7.83 -19.91 14.69
N LYS A 107 -7.92 -21.18 14.27
CA LYS A 107 -6.78 -22.11 14.24
C LYS A 107 -5.62 -21.56 13.40
N ALA A 108 -5.92 -21.01 12.22
CA ALA A 108 -4.91 -20.41 11.35
C ALA A 108 -4.21 -19.20 12.02
N LEU A 109 -4.98 -18.33 12.66
CA LEU A 109 -4.42 -17.16 13.35
C LEU A 109 -3.61 -17.55 14.59
N GLU A 110 -4.06 -18.53 15.37
CA GLU A 110 -3.35 -19.05 16.53
C GLU A 110 -2.02 -19.70 16.12
N GLU A 111 -1.99 -20.52 15.07
CA GLU A 111 -0.73 -21.09 14.55
C GLU A 111 0.24 -20.02 14.06
N ALA A 112 -0.28 -18.96 13.42
CA ALA A 112 0.53 -17.84 12.98
C ALA A 112 1.03 -16.93 14.12
N GLY A 113 0.68 -17.24 15.38
CA GLY A 113 1.12 -16.51 16.57
C GLY A 113 0.35 -15.21 16.83
N VAL A 114 -0.86 -15.08 16.28
CA VAL A 114 -1.72 -13.91 16.56
C VAL A 114 -2.38 -14.06 17.92
N GLU A 115 -2.27 -13.01 18.74
CA GLU A 115 -2.91 -12.95 20.06
C GLU A 115 -4.41 -13.23 19.97
N ARG A 116 -4.93 -14.03 20.91
CA ARG A 116 -6.31 -14.53 20.88
C ARG A 116 -7.36 -13.42 20.79
N GLU A 117 -7.16 -12.32 21.49
CA GLU A 117 -8.07 -11.16 21.46
C GLU A 117 -8.09 -10.48 20.09
N VAL A 118 -6.91 -10.25 19.51
CA VAL A 118 -6.73 -9.69 18.18
C VAL A 118 -7.33 -10.61 17.11
N ALA A 119 -7.11 -11.93 17.25
CA ALA A 119 -7.67 -12.92 16.35
C ALA A 119 -9.21 -12.93 16.39
N ASN A 120 -9.80 -12.88 17.58
CA ASN A 120 -11.25 -12.85 17.74
C ASN A 120 -11.87 -11.57 17.17
N ASP A 121 -11.26 -10.40 17.38
CA ASP A 121 -11.71 -9.14 16.77
C ASP A 121 -11.62 -9.19 15.24
N ALA A 122 -10.51 -9.70 14.69
CA ALA A 122 -10.33 -9.83 13.25
C ALA A 122 -11.39 -10.75 12.62
N ILE A 123 -11.60 -11.93 13.21
CA ILE A 123 -12.61 -12.90 12.75
C ILE A 123 -14.01 -12.31 12.85
N PHE A 124 -14.34 -11.66 13.97
CA PHE A 124 -15.65 -11.04 14.16
C PHE A 124 -15.95 -10.02 13.05
N ASN A 125 -15.01 -9.12 12.77
CA ASN A 125 -15.17 -8.10 11.73
C ASN A 125 -15.30 -8.72 10.33
N VAL A 126 -14.51 -9.74 10.01
CA VAL A 126 -14.58 -10.45 8.71
C VAL A 126 -15.90 -11.22 8.56
N VAL A 127 -16.33 -11.96 9.58
CA VAL A 127 -17.62 -12.71 9.56
C VAL A 127 -18.80 -11.74 9.39
N ARG A 128 -18.80 -10.63 10.13
CA ARG A 128 -19.80 -9.57 9.96
C ARG A 128 -19.81 -9.03 8.53
N ALA A 129 -18.64 -8.71 8.00
CA ALA A 129 -18.51 -8.20 6.64
C ALA A 129 -19.05 -9.22 5.62
N LEU A 130 -18.72 -10.50 5.80
CA LEU A 130 -19.17 -11.60 4.95
C LEU A 130 -20.70 -11.72 4.89
N ASN A 131 -21.37 -11.64 6.04
CA ASN A 131 -22.83 -11.68 6.09
C ASN A 131 -23.45 -10.51 5.30
N ILE A 132 -22.91 -9.31 5.45
CA ILE A 132 -23.39 -8.13 4.72
C ILE A 132 -23.08 -8.27 3.22
N THR A 133 -21.88 -8.76 2.86
CA THR A 133 -21.50 -8.91 1.46
C THR A 133 -22.28 -10.01 0.75
N GLY A 134 -22.55 -11.13 1.42
CA GLY A 134 -23.39 -12.20 0.89
C GLY A 134 -24.80 -11.69 0.58
N ASN A 135 -25.41 -10.95 1.52
CA ASN A 135 -26.77 -10.43 1.34
C ASN A 135 -26.85 -9.32 0.27
N LYS A 136 -25.90 -8.38 0.25
CA LYS A 136 -25.97 -7.19 -0.62
C LYS A 136 -25.31 -7.38 -1.99
N TYR A 137 -24.23 -8.15 -2.06
CA TYR A 137 -23.39 -8.29 -3.25
C TYR A 137 -23.33 -9.72 -3.79
N LYS A 138 -24.02 -10.68 -3.17
CA LYS A 138 -24.01 -12.14 -3.45
C LYS A 138 -22.70 -12.83 -3.08
N SER A 139 -21.54 -12.18 -3.26
CA SER A 139 -20.23 -12.70 -2.88
C SER A 139 -19.22 -11.59 -2.53
N ALA A 140 -18.12 -11.95 -1.88
CA ALA A 140 -17.07 -11.02 -1.48
C ALA A 140 -16.26 -10.52 -2.69
N TYR A 141 -15.99 -11.39 -3.68
CA TYR A 141 -15.31 -10.96 -4.90
C TYR A 141 -16.18 -10.03 -5.75
N LEU A 142 -17.49 -10.27 -5.83
CA LEU A 142 -18.41 -9.38 -6.56
C LEU A 142 -18.53 -8.01 -5.89
N TRP A 143 -18.44 -7.98 -4.55
CA TRP A 143 -18.36 -6.72 -3.82
C TRP A 143 -17.17 -5.86 -4.28
N VAL A 144 -15.99 -6.45 -4.47
CA VAL A 144 -14.80 -5.73 -4.96
C VAL A 144 -14.91 -5.44 -6.46
N ALA A 145 -15.30 -6.42 -7.26
CA ALA A 145 -15.30 -6.30 -8.72
C ALA A 145 -16.26 -5.24 -9.27
N ARG A 146 -17.35 -4.96 -8.54
CA ARG A 146 -18.35 -3.95 -8.94
C ARG A 146 -17.99 -2.52 -8.55
N GLN A 147 -16.85 -2.31 -7.89
CA GLN A 147 -16.43 -0.97 -7.49
C GLN A 147 -15.99 -0.14 -8.71
N ARG A 148 -16.47 1.11 -8.77
CA ARG A 148 -16.22 2.04 -9.88
C ARG A 148 -15.48 3.32 -9.48
N LYS A 149 -15.54 3.68 -8.20
CA LYS A 149 -14.94 4.91 -7.65
C LYS A 149 -14.13 4.59 -6.41
N ILE A 150 -12.94 5.18 -6.28
CA ILE A 150 -12.07 4.97 -5.10
C ILE A 150 -12.78 5.40 -3.82
N SER A 151 -13.45 6.54 -3.81
CA SER A 151 -14.14 7.05 -2.62
C SER A 151 -15.25 6.10 -2.16
N HIS A 152 -16.02 5.54 -3.09
CA HIS A 152 -17.07 4.57 -2.77
C HIS A 152 -16.46 3.28 -2.22
N PHE A 153 -15.37 2.81 -2.83
CA PHE A 153 -14.72 1.59 -2.37
C PHE A 153 -14.11 1.79 -0.98
N GLU A 154 -13.39 2.89 -0.73
CA GLU A 154 -12.84 3.23 0.59
C GLU A 154 -13.93 3.27 1.66
N ASN A 155 -15.03 3.97 1.39
CA ASN A 155 -16.18 4.04 2.31
C ASN A 155 -16.80 2.65 2.55
N SER A 156 -16.90 1.84 1.50
CA SER A 156 -17.41 0.47 1.62
C SER A 156 -16.50 -0.41 2.48
N ILE A 157 -15.18 -0.29 2.33
CA ILE A 157 -14.19 -1.02 3.14
C ILE A 157 -14.33 -0.60 4.61
N ARG A 158 -14.40 0.70 4.89
CA ARG A 158 -14.57 1.25 6.25
C ARG A 158 -15.86 0.73 6.91
N ALA A 159 -16.98 0.74 6.19
CA ALA A 159 -18.26 0.30 6.73
C ALA A 159 -18.28 -1.21 7.03
N LEU A 160 -17.77 -2.02 6.10
CA LEU A 160 -17.83 -3.48 6.17
C LEU A 160 -16.79 -4.06 7.12
N LEU A 161 -15.50 -3.73 6.90
CA LEU A 161 -14.39 -4.35 7.65
C LEU A 161 -14.07 -3.63 8.96
N PHE A 162 -14.39 -2.34 9.08
CA PHE A 162 -13.94 -1.51 10.20
C PHE A 162 -15.06 -0.78 10.93
N ARG A 163 -16.33 -1.11 10.67
CA ARG A 163 -17.51 -0.54 11.37
C ARG A 163 -17.57 1.00 11.36
N ASN A 164 -17.08 1.63 10.30
CA ASN A 164 -16.92 3.09 10.18
C ASN A 164 -16.00 3.72 11.24
N GLU A 165 -15.14 2.93 11.89
CA GLU A 165 -14.13 3.45 12.81
C GLU A 165 -13.15 4.39 12.07
N GLY A 166 -12.75 5.44 12.77
CA GLY A 166 -11.76 6.40 12.30
C GLY A 166 -10.33 6.07 12.75
N GLY A 167 -9.42 7.00 12.48
CA GLY A 167 -8.05 6.95 12.99
C GLY A 167 -7.02 6.37 12.03
N SER A 168 -5.74 6.61 12.35
CA SER A 168 -4.59 6.24 11.51
C SER A 168 -4.44 4.73 11.37
N ARG A 169 -4.66 3.98 12.45
CA ARG A 169 -4.60 2.50 12.49
C ARG A 169 -5.59 1.87 11.51
N VAL A 170 -6.86 2.27 11.57
CA VAL A 170 -7.90 1.83 10.62
C VAL A 170 -7.55 2.28 9.21
N GLY A 171 -7.09 3.52 9.05
CA GLY A 171 -6.64 4.05 7.76
C GLY A 171 -5.56 3.20 7.08
N ARG A 172 -4.63 2.60 7.84
CA ARG A 172 -3.64 1.64 7.31
C ARG A 172 -4.30 0.40 6.73
N GLY A 173 -5.18 -0.25 7.48
CA GLY A 173 -5.90 -1.45 7.03
C GLY A 173 -6.76 -1.19 5.81
N VAL A 174 -7.49 -0.07 5.80
CA VAL A 174 -8.31 0.37 4.65
C VAL A 174 -7.45 0.56 3.40
N LYS A 175 -6.32 1.27 3.51
CA LYS A 175 -5.42 1.51 2.37
C LYS A 175 -4.75 0.24 1.88
N LEU A 176 -4.38 -0.67 2.80
CA LEU A 176 -3.84 -1.97 2.44
C LEU A 176 -4.85 -2.74 1.58
N PHE A 177 -6.09 -2.89 2.05
CA PHE A 177 -7.11 -3.59 1.29
C PHE A 177 -7.38 -2.93 -0.06
N LEU A 178 -7.54 -1.60 -0.06
CA LEU A 178 -7.81 -0.83 -1.27
C LEU A 178 -6.71 -1.03 -2.32
N ARG A 179 -5.44 -0.79 -1.96
CA ARG A 179 -4.32 -0.80 -2.93
C ARG A 179 -4.09 -2.17 -3.57
N LEU A 180 -4.46 -3.26 -2.89
CA LEU A 180 -4.33 -4.61 -3.43
C LEU A 180 -5.25 -4.84 -4.64
N PHE A 181 -6.38 -4.13 -4.72
CA PHE A 181 -7.40 -4.41 -5.73
C PHE A 181 -7.54 -3.37 -6.87
N ILE A 182 -6.90 -2.20 -6.75
CA ILE A 182 -7.14 -1.04 -7.62
C ILE A 182 -6.06 -0.80 -8.67
N HIS A 183 -5.13 -1.73 -8.88
CA HIS A 183 -3.99 -1.54 -9.79
C HIS A 183 -3.64 -2.85 -10.52
N ASP A 184 -3.21 -2.73 -11.78
CA ASP A 184 -2.91 -3.87 -12.67
C ASP A 184 -1.66 -4.66 -12.26
N SER A 185 -0.69 -4.00 -11.65
CA SER A 185 0.49 -4.63 -11.03
C SER A 185 0.17 -5.36 -9.71
N ASN A 186 -1.07 -5.30 -9.21
CA ASN A 186 -1.53 -6.01 -8.01
C ASN A 186 -2.57 -7.08 -8.38
N ILE A 187 -3.74 -7.12 -7.71
CA ILE A 187 -4.84 -8.04 -8.01
C ILE A 187 -5.96 -7.20 -8.61
N PRO A 188 -6.00 -6.94 -9.93
CA PRO A 188 -6.93 -5.97 -10.53
C PRO A 188 -8.38 -6.47 -10.58
N LEU A 189 -8.96 -6.72 -9.41
CA LEU A 189 -10.32 -7.22 -9.24
C LEU A 189 -11.33 -6.09 -9.42
N ALA A 190 -11.03 -4.88 -8.91
CA ALA A 190 -11.83 -3.69 -9.15
C ALA A 190 -11.49 -3.07 -10.52
N ILE A 191 -11.82 -3.76 -11.62
CA ILE A 191 -11.30 -3.43 -12.98
C ILE A 191 -11.63 -2.01 -13.44
N LYS A 192 -12.81 -1.49 -13.08
CA LYS A 192 -13.24 -0.13 -13.45
C LYS A 192 -12.44 0.94 -12.73
N ILE A 193 -11.73 0.58 -11.65
CA ILE A 193 -10.75 1.45 -11.01
C ILE A 193 -9.35 1.19 -11.60
N ALA A 194 -8.95 -0.08 -11.69
CA ALA A 194 -7.59 -0.48 -12.08
C ALA A 194 -7.19 0.00 -13.49
N TYR A 195 -8.10 -0.04 -14.46
CA TYR A 195 -7.80 0.30 -15.86
C TYR A 195 -8.32 1.68 -16.30
N THR A 196 -8.81 2.50 -15.37
CA THR A 196 -9.21 3.89 -15.67
C THR A 196 -8.34 4.86 -14.89
N HIS A 197 -8.43 6.16 -15.17
CA HIS A 197 -7.74 7.18 -14.37
C HIS A 197 -8.21 7.26 -12.90
N GLU A 198 -9.19 6.46 -12.50
CA GLU A 198 -9.67 6.41 -11.13
C GLU A 198 -8.58 5.93 -10.15
N HIS A 199 -7.70 4.99 -10.53
CA HIS A 199 -6.59 4.55 -9.65
C HIS A 199 -5.67 5.70 -9.23
N LYS A 200 -5.51 6.73 -10.08
CA LYS A 200 -4.70 7.93 -9.80
C LYS A 200 -5.28 8.80 -8.69
N LYS A 201 -6.52 8.56 -8.26
CA LYS A 201 -7.12 9.23 -7.10
C LYS A 201 -6.73 8.60 -5.77
N TYR A 202 -5.94 7.52 -5.79
CA TYR A 202 -5.42 6.88 -4.58
C TYR A 202 -4.61 7.88 -3.74
N ILE A 203 -4.98 8.00 -2.47
CA ILE A 203 -4.30 8.89 -1.53
C ILE A 203 -3.28 8.06 -0.76
N LEU A 204 -1.99 8.34 -0.98
CA LEU A 204 -0.89 7.69 -0.28
C LEU A 204 -1.04 7.81 1.24
N HIS A 205 -0.67 6.77 1.96
CA HIS A 205 -0.52 6.78 3.42
C HIS A 205 0.44 7.89 3.84
N GLY A 206 1.61 7.95 3.22
CA GLY A 206 2.69 8.89 3.56
C GLY A 206 3.27 8.54 4.94
N ASP A 207 3.73 7.30 5.07
CA ASP A 207 4.46 6.84 6.26
C ASP A 207 5.87 7.45 6.33
N ILE A 208 6.59 7.12 7.41
CA ILE A 208 7.93 7.64 7.67
C ILE A 208 8.91 7.30 6.53
N TYR A 209 8.81 6.10 5.93
CA TYR A 209 9.74 5.66 4.89
C TYR A 209 9.49 6.37 3.56
N THR A 210 8.23 6.44 3.16
CA THR A 210 7.77 7.18 1.97
C THR A 210 8.13 8.67 2.08
N ALA A 211 7.90 9.26 3.26
CA ALA A 211 8.24 10.66 3.52
C ALA A 211 9.75 10.88 3.53
N LEU A 212 10.52 9.94 4.09
CA LEU A 212 11.98 10.02 4.13
C LEU A 212 12.55 10.06 2.72
N VAL A 213 12.10 9.16 1.85
CA VAL A 213 12.53 9.13 0.43
C VAL A 213 12.13 10.40 -0.27
N THR A 214 10.87 10.82 -0.15
CA THR A 214 10.36 12.04 -0.81
C THR A 214 11.21 13.27 -0.48
N LEU A 215 11.58 13.43 0.80
CA LEU A 215 12.36 14.58 1.24
C LEU A 215 13.85 14.43 0.94
N ARG A 216 14.45 13.27 1.20
CA ARG A 216 15.89 13.05 1.01
C ARG A 216 16.29 13.01 -0.47
N SER A 217 15.38 12.56 -1.34
CA SER A 217 15.64 12.49 -2.78
C SER A 217 15.54 13.85 -3.47
N GLY A 218 14.82 14.81 -2.90
CA GLY A 218 14.51 16.08 -3.56
C GLY A 218 13.29 16.02 -4.48
N ALA A 219 12.48 14.97 -4.43
CA ALA A 219 11.29 14.78 -5.28
C ALA A 219 10.21 15.89 -5.14
N PHE A 220 10.35 16.79 -4.16
CA PHE A 220 9.41 17.86 -3.84
C PHE A 220 9.87 19.25 -4.31
N GLU A 221 11.07 19.41 -4.87
CA GLU A 221 11.70 20.73 -5.08
C GLU A 221 10.91 21.67 -6.00
N ASP A 222 10.26 21.11 -7.02
CA ASP A 222 9.42 21.81 -7.99
C ASP A 222 7.98 22.03 -7.51
N VAL A 223 7.61 21.54 -6.32
CA VAL A 223 6.26 21.71 -5.78
C VAL A 223 6.09 23.12 -5.24
N ALA A 224 5.18 23.87 -5.85
CA ALA A 224 4.75 25.20 -5.38
C ALA A 224 3.72 25.09 -4.24
N SER A 225 4.18 24.78 -3.02
CA SER A 225 3.33 24.78 -1.82
C SER A 225 4.05 25.40 -0.62
N LEU A 226 3.31 26.01 0.30
CA LEU A 226 3.89 26.62 1.51
C LEU A 226 4.76 25.63 2.30
N THR A 227 4.34 24.36 2.39
CA THR A 227 5.12 23.32 3.06
C THR A 227 6.41 23.00 2.30
N ALA A 228 6.35 22.90 0.97
CA ALA A 228 7.54 22.68 0.14
C ALA A 228 8.54 23.83 0.27
N GLU A 229 8.10 25.09 0.21
CA GLU A 229 8.96 26.26 0.38
C GLU A 229 9.63 26.29 1.75
N LYS A 230 8.90 25.97 2.82
CA LYS A 230 9.47 25.84 4.17
C LYS A 230 10.54 24.76 4.24
N VAL A 231 10.32 23.60 3.62
CA VAL A 231 11.31 22.52 3.57
C VAL A 231 12.53 22.97 2.75
N LYS A 232 12.32 23.56 1.56
CA LYS A 232 13.40 24.08 0.70
C LYS A 232 14.27 25.09 1.42
N ALA A 233 13.67 26.06 2.12
CA ALA A 233 14.41 27.06 2.89
C ALA A 233 15.28 26.42 3.99
N ARG A 234 14.78 25.37 4.67
CA ARG A 234 15.53 24.65 5.71
C ARG A 234 16.68 23.83 5.11
N VAL A 235 16.45 23.16 3.98
CA VAL A 235 17.48 22.44 3.23
C VAL A 235 18.56 23.41 2.74
N ALA A 236 18.17 24.53 2.11
CA ALA A 236 19.09 25.56 1.62
C ALA A 236 19.95 26.15 2.74
N ARG A 237 19.36 26.50 3.90
CA ARG A 237 20.13 26.95 5.07
C ARG A 237 21.16 25.92 5.53
N ARG A 238 20.81 24.64 5.50
CA ARG A 238 21.73 23.56 5.89
C ARG A 238 22.85 23.36 4.88
N LEU A 239 22.58 23.47 3.58
CA LEU A 239 23.60 23.40 2.52
C LEU A 239 24.55 24.60 2.59
N LEU A 240 24.04 25.80 2.85
CA LEU A 240 24.86 27.01 3.03
C LEU A 240 25.78 26.91 4.25
N CYS A 241 25.30 26.34 5.35
CA CYS A 241 26.13 26.06 6.51
C CYS A 241 27.26 25.07 6.16
N GLU A 242 26.95 24.00 5.44
CA GLU A 242 27.94 22.98 5.04
C GLU A 242 29.07 23.56 4.21
N ALA A 243 28.72 24.41 3.24
CA ALA A 243 29.67 25.09 2.38
C ALA A 243 30.57 26.08 3.13
N ARG A 244 30.10 26.64 4.27
CA ARG A 244 30.86 27.60 5.08
C ARG A 244 31.69 26.95 6.18
N GLU A 245 31.16 25.92 6.83
CA GLU A 245 31.68 25.39 8.11
C GLU A 245 32.16 23.94 8.02
N GLY A 246 32.22 23.34 6.82
CA GLY A 246 32.72 21.97 6.62
C GLY A 246 31.80 20.87 7.18
N GLY A 247 30.50 21.17 7.35
CA GLY A 247 29.44 20.18 7.62
C GLY A 247 29.32 19.68 9.07
N GLN A 248 30.42 19.51 9.82
CA GLN A 248 30.39 18.88 11.16
C GLN A 248 29.64 19.70 12.22
N ARG A 249 29.56 21.02 12.09
CA ARG A 249 28.87 21.91 13.05
C ARG A 249 27.41 22.20 12.68
N CYS A 250 26.98 21.75 11.51
CA CYS A 250 25.69 22.12 10.94
C CYS A 250 24.56 21.19 11.40
N ARG A 251 23.61 21.74 12.16
CA ARG A 251 22.45 21.01 12.70
C ARG A 251 21.63 20.33 11.61
N GLU A 252 21.15 19.12 11.90
CA GLU A 252 20.26 18.38 11.00
C GLU A 252 18.89 19.05 10.83
N VAL A 253 18.24 18.73 9.71
CA VAL A 253 16.89 19.23 9.39
C VAL A 253 15.85 18.23 9.91
N VAL A 254 15.36 18.45 11.14
CA VAL A 254 14.33 17.60 11.75
C VAL A 254 12.92 18.06 11.35
N ILE A 255 12.14 17.20 10.71
CA ILE A 255 10.80 17.49 10.21
C ILE A 255 9.79 16.55 10.86
N ARG A 256 8.65 17.08 11.33
CA ARG A 256 7.57 16.24 11.86
C ARG A 256 6.82 15.58 10.72
N LEU A 257 6.57 14.26 10.77
CA LEU A 257 5.86 13.53 9.71
C LEU A 257 4.51 14.17 9.36
N GLU A 258 3.74 14.58 10.37
CA GLU A 258 2.42 15.20 10.20
C GLU A 258 2.49 16.50 9.41
N SER A 259 3.58 17.26 9.57
CA SER A 259 3.75 18.55 8.89
C SER A 259 4.02 18.43 7.38
N VAL A 260 4.51 17.26 6.94
CA VAL A 260 4.87 17.01 5.53
C VAL A 260 4.01 15.97 4.85
N ARG A 261 3.12 15.28 5.56
CA ARG A 261 2.25 14.25 4.98
C ARG A 261 1.42 14.77 3.81
N GLY A 262 0.94 16.02 3.89
CA GLY A 262 0.24 16.68 2.79
C GLY A 262 1.12 16.87 1.56
N LEU A 263 2.38 17.32 1.76
CA LEU A 263 3.37 17.46 0.69
C LEU A 263 3.68 16.12 0.03
N VAL A 264 3.95 15.07 0.83
CA VAL A 264 4.26 13.72 0.32
C VAL A 264 3.12 13.17 -0.53
N ARG A 265 1.87 13.37 -0.09
CA ARG A 265 0.69 12.98 -0.87
C ARG A 265 0.58 13.74 -2.18
N HIS A 266 0.88 15.04 -2.16
CA HIS A 266 0.89 15.85 -3.37
C HIS A 266 1.96 15.40 -4.36
N VAL A 267 3.20 15.17 -3.88
CA VAL A 267 4.32 14.64 -4.69
C VAL A 267 3.93 13.30 -5.33
N GLY A 268 3.38 12.37 -4.54
CA GLY A 268 2.91 11.09 -5.08
C GLY A 268 1.80 11.26 -6.12
N LYS A 269 0.89 12.22 -5.94
CA LYS A 269 -0.17 12.49 -6.93
C LYS A 269 0.38 13.03 -8.26
N ILE A 270 1.35 13.94 -8.22
CA ILE A 270 1.94 14.53 -9.43
C ILE A 270 2.97 13.60 -10.09
N SER A 271 3.37 12.49 -9.45
CA SER A 271 4.26 11.47 -10.03
C SER A 271 3.64 10.68 -11.18
N GLY A 272 2.34 10.85 -11.44
CA GLY A 272 1.60 10.13 -12.48
C GLY A 272 0.95 8.83 -12.00
N ASP A 273 1.58 8.13 -11.04
CA ASP A 273 1.06 6.93 -10.41
C ASP A 273 1.33 6.92 -8.89
N PRO A 274 0.35 7.33 -8.07
CA PRO A 274 0.54 7.42 -6.62
C PRO A 274 0.75 6.07 -5.93
N LEU A 275 0.29 4.97 -6.52
CA LEU A 275 0.40 3.64 -5.90
C LEU A 275 1.78 3.06 -6.15
N LEU A 276 2.29 3.16 -7.38
CA LEU A 276 3.66 2.76 -7.69
C LEU A 276 4.68 3.68 -7.00
N TYR A 277 4.41 4.99 -6.92
CA TYR A 277 5.25 5.90 -6.14
C TYR A 277 5.31 5.49 -4.67
N GLU A 278 4.17 5.21 -4.03
CA GLU A 278 4.16 4.76 -2.63
C GLU A 278 4.95 3.47 -2.46
N ARG A 279 4.76 2.49 -3.35
CA ARG A 279 5.46 1.21 -3.30
C ARG A 279 6.97 1.40 -3.42
N GLY A 280 7.42 2.13 -4.43
CA GLY A 280 8.84 2.39 -4.67
C GLY A 280 9.48 3.20 -3.54
N ALA A 281 8.81 4.27 -3.09
CA ALA A 281 9.32 5.11 -2.01
C ALA A 281 9.35 4.37 -0.66
N TYR A 282 8.37 3.50 -0.38
CA TYR A 282 8.38 2.67 0.82
C TYR A 282 9.57 1.71 0.81
N ASP A 283 9.77 0.97 -0.29
CA ASP A 283 10.86 0.01 -0.44
C ASP A 283 12.24 0.69 -0.35
N ILE A 284 12.43 1.79 -1.08
CA ILE A 284 13.65 2.60 -1.00
C ILE A 284 13.86 3.09 0.44
N GLY A 285 12.79 3.54 1.09
CA GLY A 285 12.82 4.11 2.43
C GLY A 285 13.25 3.10 3.49
N ILE A 286 12.69 1.89 3.46
CA ILE A 286 12.95 0.85 4.46
C ILE A 286 14.30 0.16 4.24
N ASN A 287 14.66 -0.15 2.98
CA ASN A 287 15.82 -0.98 2.67
C ASN A 287 17.12 -0.18 2.49
N TYR A 288 17.01 1.11 2.13
CA TYR A 288 18.17 1.93 1.77
C TYR A 288 18.24 3.25 2.54
N CYS A 289 17.16 4.03 2.50
CA CYS A 289 17.16 5.40 2.99
C CYS A 289 17.26 5.48 4.52
N ARG A 290 16.62 4.57 5.26
CA ARG A 290 16.69 4.48 6.72
C ARG A 290 18.13 4.36 7.21
N ASP A 291 18.90 3.47 6.58
CA ASP A 291 20.26 3.10 6.99
C ASP A 291 21.34 3.81 6.14
N LEU A 292 20.95 4.85 5.38
CA LEU A 292 21.83 5.67 4.54
C LEU A 292 22.68 4.89 3.52
N LYS A 293 22.16 3.80 2.96
CA LYS A 293 22.82 2.99 1.93
C LYS A 293 22.76 3.64 0.54
N CYS A 294 23.26 4.87 0.42
CA CYS A 294 23.13 5.70 -0.77
C CYS A 294 23.83 5.12 -2.01
N ASP A 295 24.94 4.40 -1.84
CA ASP A 295 25.78 3.93 -2.96
C ASP A 295 25.17 2.75 -3.73
N ILE A 296 24.26 2.01 -3.09
CA ILE A 296 23.54 0.88 -3.68
C ILE A 296 22.05 1.17 -3.89
N CYS A 297 21.61 2.40 -3.60
CA CYS A 297 20.21 2.81 -3.75
C CYS A 297 19.80 2.80 -5.25
N PRO A 298 18.61 2.29 -5.60
CA PRO A 298 18.16 2.19 -7.00
C PRO A 298 17.95 3.54 -7.70
N ILE A 299 17.90 4.64 -6.94
CA ILE A 299 17.74 6.00 -7.45
C ILE A 299 18.99 6.88 -7.21
N LYS A 300 20.15 6.27 -6.92
CA LYS A 300 21.38 6.97 -6.49
C LYS A 300 21.91 8.02 -7.48
N ASP A 301 21.59 7.83 -8.76
CA ASP A 301 21.99 8.63 -9.91
C ASP A 301 21.17 9.92 -10.05
N VAL A 302 19.91 9.89 -9.63
CA VAL A 302 19.00 11.05 -9.69
C VAL A 302 18.80 11.76 -8.35
N CYS A 303 19.04 11.06 -7.24
CA CYS A 303 18.78 11.55 -5.88
C CYS A 303 19.68 12.73 -5.48
N ARG A 304 19.08 13.77 -4.86
CA ARG A 304 19.80 14.91 -4.26
C ARG A 304 20.61 14.57 -3.00
N ARG A 305 20.30 13.43 -2.36
CA ARG A 305 20.98 12.92 -1.16
C ARG A 305 20.98 13.91 0.01
N TYR A 306 19.82 14.48 0.36
CA TYR A 306 19.66 15.28 1.58
C TYR A 306 19.65 14.40 2.85
N THR A 307 20.72 13.64 3.07
CA THR A 307 20.88 12.64 4.15
C THR A 307 20.72 13.25 5.54
N PHE A 308 21.04 14.53 5.70
CA PHE A 308 20.87 15.32 6.93
C PHE A 308 19.40 15.63 7.29
N VAL A 309 18.42 15.31 6.43
CA VAL A 309 17.00 15.42 6.76
C VAL A 309 16.59 14.22 7.61
N ARG A 310 15.98 14.47 8.78
CA ARG A 310 15.42 13.44 9.68
C ARG A 310 13.93 13.66 9.90
N LEU A 311 13.19 12.57 10.11
CA LEU A 311 11.77 12.60 10.45
C LEU A 311 11.56 12.29 11.93
N LYS A 312 10.66 13.06 12.55
CA LYS A 312 10.14 12.86 13.91
C LYS A 312 8.63 12.65 13.88
#